data_AF-A0A9Q4BXP2-F1
#
_entry.id   AF-A0A9Q4BXP2-F1
#
_cell.length_a   1.000
_cell.length_b   1.000
_cell.length_c   1.000
_cell.angle_alpha   90.00
_cell.angle_beta   90.00
_cell.angle_gamma   90.00
#
_symmetry.space_group_name_H-M   'P 1'
#
loop_
_entity.id
_entity.type
_entity.pdbx_description
1 polymer ?
#
loop_
_entity_poly.entity_id
_entity_poly.type
_entity_poly.pdbx_seq_one_letter_code
_entity_poly.pdbx_strand_id
1 'polypeptide(L)'
;KPVLSGTASMALLSKKGSTEKGSNDNSSISFSLMDQDEVKSHVVAGIDKNSADDYDTLDAMAPPGDFEELGMRIIDNNISTGWKQLFTEFRSEVGEGQKFTLRVKNNTERVLKLKWEGTDNFKGYEVCLIDKRLSKAYDLRKETDLTLPSYAKLMDMDLLIGSSAYIKEESRKLMPQEYALFQNYPNPFNPATLIKYSLPQDAFVNIKVYDMLGRLVKDVVNSFSEAGYHEVSFDGSTFASGVYYYSMEAKGSDGKVRFREAKKMLLIK
;
A
#
# COMPACT_ATOMS: atom_id res chain seq x y z
N LYS A 1 -22.69 9.72 42.72
CA LYS A 1 -22.97 8.55 41.84
C LYS A 1 -24.39 8.67 41.33
N PRO A 2 -24.71 8.29 40.08
CA PRO A 2 -23.85 7.82 38.96
C PRO A 2 -23.68 8.95 37.89
N VAL A 3 -22.67 9.12 37.03
CA VAL A 3 -21.73 8.28 36.24
C VAL A 3 -22.42 7.33 35.26
N LEU A 4 -22.71 7.86 34.06
CA LEU A 4 -23.09 7.07 32.88
C LEU A 4 -21.83 6.82 32.04
N SER A 5 -21.28 5.62 32.20
CA SER A 5 -20.36 4.99 31.24
C SER A 5 -21.20 4.34 30.13
N GLY A 6 -21.06 4.82 28.90
CA GLY A 6 -21.72 4.24 27.73
C GLY A 6 -20.69 3.60 26.80
N THR A 7 -20.38 2.33 27.01
CA THR A 7 -19.75 1.45 26.04
C THR A 7 -20.76 1.13 24.94
N ALA A 8 -20.61 1.72 23.75
CA ALA A 8 -21.37 1.31 22.57
C ALA A 8 -20.70 0.08 21.95
N SER A 9 -21.28 -1.08 22.23
CA SER A 9 -20.90 -2.37 21.68
C SER A 9 -21.29 -2.44 20.21
N MET A 10 -20.31 -2.65 19.32
CA MET A 10 -20.51 -3.03 17.92
C MET A 10 -20.98 -4.48 17.87
N ALA A 11 -22.30 -4.68 17.81
CA ALA A 11 -22.90 -5.94 17.44
C ALA A 11 -24.30 -5.67 16.89
N LEU A 12 -24.45 -5.56 15.57
CA LEU A 12 -25.67 -5.87 14.82
C LEU A 12 -25.44 -5.52 13.35
N LEU A 13 -25.10 -6.52 12.54
CA LEU A 13 -25.52 -6.71 11.15
C LEU A 13 -25.07 -8.12 10.74
N SER A 14 -25.71 -9.13 11.33
CA SER A 14 -25.64 -10.52 10.92
C SER A 14 -27.03 -11.12 11.02
N LYS A 15 -27.61 -11.40 9.84
CA LYS A 15 -28.82 -12.17 9.51
C LYS A 15 -29.88 -11.37 8.74
N LYS A 16 -29.82 -11.50 7.42
CA LYS A 16 -30.91 -12.07 6.61
C LYS A 16 -30.34 -12.53 5.26
N GLY A 17 -29.81 -13.74 5.23
CA GLY A 17 -29.72 -14.52 4.00
C GLY A 17 -31.07 -15.17 3.77
N SER A 18 -31.89 -14.58 2.92
CA SER A 18 -33.04 -15.24 2.30
C SER A 18 -32.74 -15.46 0.83
N THR A 19 -32.82 -16.73 0.46
CA THR A 19 -32.66 -17.32 -0.87
C THR A 19 -33.49 -16.61 -1.95
N GLU A 20 -32.81 -16.06 -2.95
CA GLU A 20 -33.29 -16.07 -4.34
C GLU A 20 -32.17 -16.57 -5.25
N LYS A 21 -32.43 -17.71 -5.91
CA LYS A 21 -31.63 -18.23 -7.01
C LYS A 21 -31.89 -17.36 -8.24
N GLY A 22 -31.11 -16.29 -8.40
CA GLY A 22 -30.77 -15.68 -9.69
C GLY A 22 -29.34 -16.10 -10.04
N SER A 23 -28.99 -16.19 -11.32
CA SER A 23 -27.67 -16.66 -11.78
C SER A 23 -26.52 -15.86 -11.14
N ASN A 24 -25.77 -16.47 -10.22
CA ASN A 24 -24.64 -15.85 -9.52
C ASN A 24 -23.43 -15.71 -10.46
N ASP A 25 -23.47 -14.68 -11.29
CA ASP A 25 -22.38 -14.21 -12.14
C ASP A 25 -21.59 -13.06 -11.47
N ASN A 26 -21.70 -12.97 -10.15
CA ASN A 26 -21.01 -11.97 -9.35
C ASN A 26 -19.68 -12.54 -8.85
N SER A 27 -18.58 -11.86 -9.17
CA SER A 27 -17.24 -12.18 -8.67
C SER A 27 -16.75 -11.05 -7.78
N SER A 28 -16.45 -11.35 -6.51
CA SER A 28 -15.96 -10.36 -5.55
C SER A 28 -14.67 -10.81 -4.87
N ILE A 29 -13.84 -9.84 -4.50
CA ILE A 29 -12.69 -9.99 -3.59
C ILE A 29 -12.90 -9.08 -2.39
N SER A 30 -12.62 -9.60 -1.21
CA SER A 30 -12.71 -8.85 0.03
C SER A 30 -11.32 -8.58 0.59
N PHE A 31 -11.16 -7.43 1.23
CA PHE A 31 -9.93 -7.03 1.90
C PHE A 31 -10.24 -6.73 3.35
N SER A 32 -9.41 -7.25 4.24
CA SER A 32 -9.49 -7.03 5.69
C SER A 32 -8.20 -6.40 6.18
N LEU A 33 -8.34 -5.21 6.78
CA LEU A 33 -7.24 -4.51 7.44
C LEU A 33 -7.19 -4.94 8.90
N MET A 34 -6.11 -5.61 9.26
CA MET A 34 -5.89 -6.24 10.55
C MET A 34 -4.91 -5.42 11.39
N ASP A 35 -5.24 -5.27 12.66
CA ASP A 35 -4.30 -4.84 13.69
C ASP A 35 -4.16 -6.01 14.67
N GLN A 36 -2.97 -6.61 14.70
CA GLN A 36 -2.76 -7.93 15.30
C GLN A 36 -3.74 -8.97 14.71
N ASP A 37 -4.60 -9.57 15.53
CA ASP A 37 -5.58 -10.59 15.13
C ASP A 37 -7.01 -10.02 14.96
N GLU A 38 -7.20 -8.71 15.13
CA GLU A 38 -8.50 -8.07 15.05
C GLU A 38 -8.70 -7.37 13.71
N VAL A 39 -9.84 -7.65 13.05
CA VAL A 39 -10.26 -6.93 11.85
C VAL A 39 -10.73 -5.53 12.24
N LYS A 40 -10.06 -4.49 11.72
CA LYS A 40 -10.38 -3.09 12.02
C LYS A 40 -11.16 -2.41 10.90
N SER A 41 -10.98 -2.86 9.66
CA SER A 41 -11.72 -2.33 8.52
C SER A 41 -11.83 -3.39 7.44
N HIS A 42 -12.88 -3.29 6.62
CA HIS A 42 -13.20 -4.26 5.58
C HIS A 42 -13.72 -3.53 4.35
N VAL A 43 -13.26 -3.92 3.17
CA VAL A 43 -13.80 -3.45 1.89
C VAL A 43 -14.01 -4.60 0.91
N VAL A 44 -14.93 -4.43 -0.02
CA VAL A 44 -15.27 -5.42 -1.04
C VAL A 44 -15.23 -4.76 -2.41
N ALA A 45 -14.43 -5.31 -3.31
CA ALA A 45 -14.44 -4.92 -4.72
C ALA A 45 -14.97 -6.10 -5.55
N GLY A 46 -15.81 -5.83 -6.54
CA GLY A 46 -16.33 -6.90 -7.37
C GLY A 46 -16.76 -6.49 -8.76
N ILE A 47 -17.16 -7.50 -9.51
CA ILE A 47 -17.63 -7.39 -10.88
C ILE A 47 -18.99 -8.06 -10.94
N ASP A 48 -19.99 -7.32 -11.42
CA ASP A 48 -21.35 -7.80 -11.60
C ASP A 48 -21.93 -7.22 -12.88
N LYS A 49 -22.42 -8.09 -13.76
CA LYS A 49 -22.98 -7.73 -15.08
C LYS A 49 -24.14 -6.73 -14.99
N ASN A 50 -24.81 -6.67 -13.84
CA ASN A 50 -25.96 -5.81 -13.58
C ASN A 50 -25.59 -4.53 -12.83
N SER A 51 -24.30 -4.34 -12.50
CA SER A 51 -23.82 -3.09 -11.90
C SER A 51 -23.62 -2.00 -12.96
N ALA A 52 -23.65 -0.75 -12.52
CA ALA A 52 -23.25 0.39 -13.30
C ALA A 52 -21.82 0.80 -12.92
N ASP A 53 -21.12 1.48 -13.82
CA ASP A 53 -19.82 2.09 -13.51
C ASP A 53 -19.96 3.39 -12.66
N ASP A 54 -21.19 3.77 -12.33
CA ASP A 54 -21.54 4.87 -11.41
C ASP A 54 -22.34 4.29 -10.23
N TYR A 55 -22.58 5.09 -9.18
CA TYR A 55 -23.21 4.64 -7.94
C TYR A 55 -24.52 3.88 -8.17
N ASP A 56 -24.58 2.64 -7.67
CA ASP A 56 -25.74 1.78 -7.78
C ASP A 56 -26.14 1.09 -6.45
N THR A 57 -27.08 0.14 -6.53
CA THR A 57 -27.60 -0.58 -5.35
C THR A 57 -26.66 -1.63 -4.75
N LEU A 58 -25.61 -2.01 -5.47
CA LEU A 58 -24.57 -2.93 -5.05
C LEU A 58 -23.42 -2.20 -4.34
N ASP A 59 -23.34 -0.88 -4.49
CA ASP A 59 -22.36 -0.04 -3.80
C ASP A 59 -22.76 0.30 -2.36
N ALA A 60 -21.76 0.32 -1.49
CA ALA A 60 -21.92 0.75 -0.11
C ALA A 60 -21.02 1.95 0.17
N MET A 61 -21.63 3.12 0.43
CA MET A 61 -20.89 4.32 0.79
C MET A 61 -20.14 4.15 2.11
N ALA A 62 -18.93 4.67 2.13
CA ALA A 62 -18.16 4.84 3.35
C ALA A 62 -18.57 6.12 4.08
N PRO A 63 -18.80 6.08 5.41
CA PRO A 63 -18.90 7.31 6.18
C PRO A 63 -17.58 8.09 6.15
N PRO A 64 -17.60 9.41 6.41
CA PRO A 64 -16.38 10.20 6.54
C PRO A 64 -15.45 9.63 7.62
N GLY A 65 -14.21 9.33 7.22
CA GLY A 65 -13.20 8.74 8.10
C GLY A 65 -12.39 9.75 8.90
N ASP A 66 -12.84 11.00 9.06
CA ASP A 66 -12.02 12.09 9.63
C ASP A 66 -11.51 11.74 11.04
N PHE A 67 -12.38 11.16 11.87
CA PHE A 67 -12.09 10.78 13.25
C PHE A 67 -11.62 9.32 13.42
N GLU A 68 -11.55 8.55 12.34
CA GLU A 68 -11.05 7.17 12.39
C GLU A 68 -9.52 7.19 12.55
N GLU A 69 -9.00 6.48 13.56
CA GLU A 69 -7.56 6.25 13.72
C GLU A 69 -7.01 5.32 12.64
N LEU A 70 -7.83 4.37 12.21
CA LEU A 70 -7.48 3.37 11.21
C LEU A 70 -8.72 3.06 10.37
N GLY A 71 -8.56 3.01 9.05
CA GLY A 71 -9.65 2.68 8.15
C GLY A 71 -9.16 2.31 6.75
N MET A 72 -10.00 1.61 6.01
CA MET A 72 -9.78 1.27 4.61
C MET A 72 -11.01 1.66 3.79
N ARG A 73 -10.77 2.20 2.60
CA ARG A 73 -11.79 2.69 1.68
C ARG A 73 -11.43 2.30 0.25
N ILE A 74 -12.43 2.09 -0.59
CA ILE A 74 -12.27 2.15 -2.03
C ILE A 74 -12.54 3.59 -2.46
N ILE A 75 -11.64 4.15 -3.26
CA ILE A 75 -11.74 5.50 -3.79
C ILE A 75 -12.09 5.41 -5.27
N ASP A 76 -13.28 5.86 -5.62
CA ASP A 76 -13.67 6.02 -7.01
C ASP A 76 -14.01 7.49 -7.29
N ASN A 77 -13.18 8.10 -8.13
CA ASN A 77 -13.33 9.49 -8.55
C ASN A 77 -14.33 9.64 -9.71
N ASN A 78 -14.72 8.55 -10.37
CA ASN A 78 -15.58 8.57 -11.55
C ASN A 78 -17.07 8.63 -11.22
N ILE A 79 -17.46 8.20 -10.01
CA ILE A 79 -18.84 8.31 -9.51
C ILE A 79 -19.36 9.73 -9.68
N SER A 80 -20.53 9.96 -10.25
CA SER A 80 -21.02 11.33 -10.54
C SER A 80 -21.33 12.14 -9.28
N THR A 81 -21.57 11.47 -8.16
CA THR A 81 -21.87 12.09 -6.87
C THR A 81 -20.65 12.77 -6.22
N GLY A 82 -20.90 13.60 -5.21
CA GLY A 82 -19.83 14.17 -4.36
C GLY A 82 -19.17 13.15 -3.41
N TRP A 83 -19.73 11.95 -3.28
CA TRP A 83 -19.26 10.90 -2.38
C TRP A 83 -18.39 9.90 -3.15
N LYS A 84 -17.07 9.97 -2.94
CA LYS A 84 -16.06 9.21 -3.68
C LYS A 84 -15.45 8.05 -2.89
N GLN A 85 -15.97 7.77 -1.70
CA GLN A 85 -15.42 6.78 -0.79
C GLN A 85 -16.45 5.69 -0.54
N LEU A 86 -16.04 4.44 -0.74
CA LEU A 86 -16.90 3.27 -0.64
C LEU A 86 -16.28 2.22 0.30
N PHE A 87 -17.15 1.45 0.94
CA PHE A 87 -16.80 0.16 1.54
C PHE A 87 -16.97 -0.99 0.54
N THR A 88 -17.96 -0.88 -0.35
CA THR A 88 -18.25 -1.87 -1.38
C THR A 88 -18.40 -1.17 -2.71
N GLU A 89 -17.75 -1.70 -3.75
CA GLU A 89 -17.87 -1.22 -5.12
C GLU A 89 -18.00 -2.41 -6.08
N PHE A 90 -19.00 -2.37 -6.96
CA PHE A 90 -19.16 -3.30 -8.07
C PHE A 90 -19.05 -2.59 -9.42
N ARG A 91 -18.47 -3.26 -10.43
CA ARG A 91 -18.38 -2.73 -11.80
C ARG A 91 -18.89 -3.72 -12.84
N SER A 92 -19.38 -3.18 -13.95
CA SER A 92 -20.23 -3.90 -14.91
C SER A 92 -19.54 -5.08 -15.59
N GLU A 93 -18.36 -4.86 -16.17
CA GLU A 93 -17.58 -5.88 -16.86
C GLU A 93 -16.07 -5.70 -16.67
N VAL A 94 -15.30 -6.79 -16.73
CA VAL A 94 -13.82 -6.70 -16.65
C VAL A 94 -13.22 -6.11 -17.93
N GLY A 95 -13.78 -6.43 -19.11
CA GLY A 95 -13.18 -6.05 -20.39
C GLY A 95 -11.71 -6.49 -20.50
N GLU A 96 -10.82 -5.56 -20.85
CA GLU A 96 -9.37 -5.79 -20.82
C GLU A 96 -8.81 -5.83 -19.38
N GLY A 97 -9.45 -5.10 -18.47
CA GLY A 97 -9.20 -5.09 -17.03
C GLY A 97 -9.88 -3.94 -16.28
N GLN A 98 -9.97 -4.08 -14.96
CA GLN A 98 -10.56 -3.14 -14.01
C GLN A 98 -9.54 -2.77 -12.92
N LYS A 99 -9.66 -1.55 -12.40
CA LYS A 99 -8.80 -1.02 -11.33
C LYS A 99 -9.60 -0.39 -10.20
N PHE A 100 -9.43 -0.89 -8.99
CA PHE A 100 -9.99 -0.31 -7.77
C PHE A 100 -8.87 0.29 -6.94
N THR A 101 -8.99 1.57 -6.55
CA THR A 101 -7.99 2.21 -5.68
C THR A 101 -8.39 2.02 -4.22
N LEU A 102 -7.61 1.22 -3.49
CA LEU A 102 -7.75 1.03 -2.06
C LEU A 102 -6.92 2.07 -1.32
N ARG A 103 -7.53 2.79 -0.39
CA ARG A 103 -6.87 3.74 0.49
C ARG A 103 -6.91 3.24 1.92
N VAL A 104 -5.74 3.04 2.51
CA VAL A 104 -5.55 2.73 3.93
C VAL A 104 -5.11 3.99 4.67
N LYS A 105 -5.84 4.31 5.73
CA LYS A 105 -5.47 5.31 6.74
C LYS A 105 -4.93 4.57 7.96
N ASN A 106 -3.72 4.92 8.39
CA ASN A 106 -3.07 4.40 9.59
C ASN A 106 -2.52 5.56 10.42
N ASN A 107 -3.35 6.18 11.25
CA ASN A 107 -2.88 7.18 12.22
C ASN A 107 -2.33 6.53 13.50
N THR A 108 -2.15 5.21 13.51
CA THR A 108 -1.51 4.49 14.61
C THR A 108 -0.01 4.37 14.32
N GLU A 109 0.79 4.14 15.37
CA GLU A 109 2.22 3.82 15.23
C GLU A 109 2.45 2.29 15.11
N ARG A 110 1.42 1.53 14.74
CA ARG A 110 1.45 0.07 14.68
C ARG A 110 1.58 -0.42 13.24
N VAL A 111 2.30 -1.53 13.08
CA VAL A 111 2.38 -2.29 11.84
C VAL A 111 1.05 -3.01 11.65
N LEU A 112 0.46 -2.91 10.47
CA LEU A 112 -0.81 -3.53 10.13
C LEU A 112 -0.60 -4.70 9.16
N LYS A 113 -1.61 -5.54 9.03
CA LYS A 113 -1.66 -6.55 7.98
C LYS A 113 -2.88 -6.34 7.10
N LEU A 114 -2.69 -6.37 5.79
CA LEU A 114 -3.77 -6.45 4.82
C LEU A 114 -3.92 -7.91 4.41
N LYS A 115 -5.13 -8.46 4.55
CA LYS A 115 -5.49 -9.80 4.09
C LYS A 115 -6.58 -9.71 3.03
N TRP A 116 -6.67 -10.71 2.17
CA TRP A 116 -7.71 -10.79 1.14
C TRP A 116 -8.24 -12.20 0.95
N GLU A 117 -9.48 -12.28 0.46
CA GLU A 117 -10.18 -13.53 0.16
C GLU A 117 -11.03 -13.37 -1.11
N GLY A 118 -11.25 -14.46 -1.85
CA GLY A 118 -12.10 -14.46 -3.06
C GLY A 118 -11.35 -14.25 -4.38
N THR A 119 -10.02 -14.40 -4.40
CA THR A 119 -9.20 -14.30 -5.64
C THR A 119 -9.55 -15.36 -6.69
N ASP A 120 -10.08 -16.50 -6.26
CA ASP A 120 -10.54 -17.61 -7.12
C ASP A 120 -11.86 -17.31 -7.86
N ASN A 121 -12.60 -16.28 -7.43
CA ASN A 121 -13.85 -15.87 -8.08
C ASN A 121 -13.61 -15.27 -9.48
N PHE A 122 -12.38 -14.82 -9.78
CA PHE A 122 -12.02 -14.15 -11.03
C PHE A 122 -11.33 -15.10 -12.01
N LYS A 123 -12.03 -16.16 -12.42
CA LYS A 123 -11.49 -17.16 -13.34
C LYS A 123 -11.13 -16.55 -14.69
N GLY A 124 -9.97 -16.91 -15.23
CA GLY A 124 -9.48 -16.40 -16.52
C GLY A 124 -8.81 -15.03 -16.47
N TYR A 125 -8.88 -14.33 -15.33
CA TYR A 125 -8.21 -13.04 -15.12
C TYR A 125 -7.08 -13.19 -14.10
N GLU A 126 -6.07 -12.33 -14.18
CA GLU A 126 -5.10 -12.11 -13.12
C GLU A 126 -5.69 -11.16 -12.07
N VAL A 127 -5.29 -11.34 -10.82
CA VAL A 127 -5.70 -10.51 -9.68
C VAL A 127 -4.44 -10.06 -8.97
N CYS A 128 -4.14 -8.77 -9.06
CA CYS A 128 -2.90 -8.19 -8.58
C CYS A 128 -3.18 -6.98 -7.69
N LEU A 129 -2.42 -6.81 -6.62
CA LEU A 129 -2.40 -5.56 -5.86
C LEU A 129 -1.08 -4.85 -6.09
N ILE A 130 -1.14 -3.58 -6.46
CA ILE A 130 0.05 -2.74 -6.57
C ILE A 130 0.15 -1.83 -5.36
N ASP A 131 1.21 -2.00 -4.59
CA ASP A 131 1.59 -1.03 -3.56
C ASP A 131 2.29 0.15 -4.22
N LYS A 132 1.58 1.29 -4.32
CA LYS A 132 2.06 2.49 -5.00
C LYS A 132 3.24 3.16 -4.28
N ARG A 133 3.49 2.81 -3.01
CA ARG A 133 4.66 3.33 -2.28
C ARG A 133 5.94 2.70 -2.81
N LEU A 134 5.87 1.42 -3.17
CA LEU A 134 6.99 0.61 -3.63
C LEU A 134 6.96 0.39 -5.15
N SER A 135 5.86 0.77 -5.81
CA SER A 135 5.48 0.31 -7.15
C SER A 135 5.66 -1.20 -7.33
N LYS A 136 5.34 -1.95 -6.27
CA LYS A 136 5.49 -3.40 -6.24
C LYS A 136 4.15 -4.05 -6.48
N ALA A 137 4.11 -4.91 -7.49
CA ALA A 137 2.97 -5.74 -7.83
C ALA A 137 3.02 -7.06 -7.05
N TYR A 138 1.92 -7.42 -6.42
CA TYR A 138 1.73 -8.66 -5.68
C TYR A 138 0.66 -9.51 -6.38
N ASP A 139 1.00 -10.74 -6.74
CA ASP A 139 0.02 -11.71 -7.24
C ASP A 139 -0.77 -12.26 -6.05
N LEU A 140 -2.03 -11.88 -5.95
CA LEU A 140 -2.87 -12.18 -4.79
C LEU A 140 -3.27 -13.66 -4.69
N ARG A 141 -2.96 -14.48 -5.70
CA ARG A 141 -3.12 -15.94 -5.63
C ARG A 141 -1.89 -16.65 -5.08
N LYS A 142 -0.73 -16.00 -5.09
CA LYS A 142 0.52 -16.55 -4.53
C LYS A 142 0.75 -16.10 -3.09
N GLU A 143 0.38 -14.86 -2.80
CA GLU A 143 0.49 -14.26 -1.48
C GLU A 143 -0.85 -14.33 -0.74
N THR A 144 -0.83 -14.33 0.60
CA THR A 144 -2.05 -14.38 1.44
C THR A 144 -2.25 -13.16 2.31
N ASP A 145 -1.16 -12.42 2.60
CA ASP A 145 -1.21 -11.17 3.32
C ASP A 145 -0.12 -10.20 2.84
N LEU A 146 -0.29 -8.93 3.16
CA LEU A 146 0.70 -7.88 2.97
C LEU A 146 0.89 -7.12 4.28
N THR A 147 2.14 -7.00 4.72
CA THR A 147 2.49 -6.19 5.89
C THR A 147 2.53 -4.71 5.49
N LEU A 148 1.72 -3.89 6.17
CA LEU A 148 1.68 -2.46 5.98
C LEU A 148 2.44 -1.75 7.11
N PRO A 149 3.31 -0.79 6.77
CA PRO A 149 4.15 -0.15 7.78
C PRO A 149 3.37 0.79 8.71
N SER A 150 3.96 1.05 9.88
CA SER A 150 3.45 2.02 10.86
C SER A 150 3.72 3.48 10.52
N TYR A 151 4.74 3.77 9.71
CA TYR A 151 5.17 5.15 9.43
C TYR A 151 4.32 5.87 8.38
N ALA A 152 3.63 5.11 7.52
CA ALA A 152 2.86 5.67 6.42
C ALA A 152 1.41 5.88 6.87
N LYS A 153 1.04 7.14 7.10
CA LYS A 153 -0.31 7.50 7.59
C LYS A 153 -1.42 7.31 6.58
N LEU A 154 -1.09 7.46 5.30
CA LEU A 154 -2.02 7.28 4.19
C LEU A 154 -1.30 6.49 3.10
N MET A 155 -1.94 5.41 2.65
CA MET A 155 -1.36 4.47 1.70
C MET A 155 -2.40 4.15 0.63
N ASP A 156 -2.08 4.44 -0.62
CA ASP A 156 -2.91 4.08 -1.76
C ASP A 156 -2.33 2.83 -2.43
N MET A 157 -3.20 1.89 -2.75
CA MET A 157 -2.89 0.65 -3.46
C MET A 157 -3.89 0.49 -4.59
N ASP A 158 -3.44 -0.02 -5.73
CA ASP A 158 -4.33 -0.27 -6.86
C ASP A 158 -4.54 -1.78 -7.00
N LEU A 159 -5.78 -2.24 -6.76
CA LEU A 159 -6.22 -3.59 -7.10
C LEU A 159 -6.53 -3.64 -8.58
N LEU A 160 -5.85 -4.52 -9.31
CA LEU A 160 -6.04 -4.76 -10.72
C LEU A 160 -6.63 -6.15 -10.95
N ILE A 161 -7.70 -6.23 -11.73
CA ILE A 161 -8.34 -7.47 -12.15
C ILE A 161 -8.42 -7.44 -13.67
N GLY A 162 -7.74 -8.32 -14.39
CA GLY A 162 -7.76 -8.25 -15.85
C GLY A 162 -6.82 -9.22 -16.55
N SER A 163 -6.63 -9.02 -17.85
CA SER A 163 -5.69 -9.81 -18.65
C SER A 163 -4.23 -9.54 -18.25
N SER A 164 -3.32 -10.48 -18.50
CA SER A 164 -1.89 -10.28 -18.25
C SER A 164 -1.32 -9.06 -18.99
N ALA A 165 -1.88 -8.73 -20.16
CA ALA A 165 -1.49 -7.55 -20.94
C ALA A 165 -1.86 -6.24 -20.20
N TYR A 166 -3.08 -6.17 -19.69
CA TYR A 166 -3.56 -5.04 -18.89
C TYR A 166 -2.74 -4.85 -17.61
N ILE A 167 -2.52 -5.93 -16.84
CA ILE A 167 -1.71 -5.87 -15.60
C ILE A 167 -0.30 -5.33 -15.89
N LYS A 168 0.32 -5.83 -16.97
CA LYS A 168 1.65 -5.40 -17.39
C LYS A 168 1.70 -3.93 -17.80
N GLU A 169 0.68 -3.43 -18.49
CA GLU A 169 0.59 -2.03 -18.88
C GLU A 169 0.44 -1.11 -17.67
N GLU A 170 -0.52 -1.39 -16.78
CA GLU A 170 -0.73 -0.59 -15.57
C GLU A 170 0.50 -0.62 -14.65
N SER A 171 1.14 -1.80 -14.50
CA SER A 171 2.38 -1.92 -13.71
C SER A 171 3.52 -1.06 -14.29
N ARG A 172 3.64 -1.01 -15.63
CA ARG A 172 4.66 -0.18 -16.30
C ARG A 172 4.45 1.31 -16.03
N LYS A 173 3.20 1.78 -15.98
CA LYS A 173 2.88 3.20 -15.69
C LYS A 173 3.34 3.64 -14.29
N LEU A 174 3.51 2.69 -13.38
CA LEU A 174 3.91 2.96 -11.98
C LEU A 174 5.42 2.81 -11.74
N MET A 175 6.19 2.31 -12.70
CA MET A 175 7.64 2.18 -12.56
C MET A 175 8.33 3.56 -12.51
N PRO A 176 9.35 3.75 -11.64
CA PRO A 176 10.13 4.97 -11.63
C PRO A 176 10.84 5.14 -12.98
N GLN A 177 10.87 6.39 -13.47
CA GLN A 177 11.55 6.71 -14.73
C GLN A 177 13.02 7.10 -14.52
N GLU A 178 13.40 7.40 -13.27
CA GLU A 178 14.72 7.91 -12.92
C GLU A 178 15.24 7.27 -11.64
N TYR A 179 16.58 7.23 -11.54
CA TYR A 179 17.23 6.94 -10.28
C TYR A 179 17.07 8.13 -9.34
N ALA A 180 16.68 7.87 -8.10
CA ALA A 180 16.62 8.91 -7.08
C ALA A 180 16.95 8.34 -5.70
N LEU A 181 17.65 9.14 -4.89
CA LEU A 181 17.67 8.98 -3.45
C LEU A 181 16.69 10.00 -2.87
N PHE A 182 15.81 9.61 -1.97
CA PHE A 182 14.86 10.53 -1.35
C PHE A 182 15.36 10.97 0.03
N GLN A 183 14.87 12.12 0.50
CA GLN A 183 15.13 12.56 1.87
C GLN A 183 14.56 11.53 2.84
N ASN A 184 15.34 11.15 3.85
CA ASN A 184 14.90 10.21 4.86
C ASN A 184 13.70 10.79 5.63
N TYR A 185 12.78 9.92 6.05
CA TYR A 185 11.62 10.33 6.84
C TYR A 185 11.42 9.38 8.03
N PRO A 186 11.18 9.91 9.25
CA PRO A 186 11.23 11.34 9.59
C PRO A 186 12.65 11.93 9.50
N ASN A 187 12.77 13.26 9.36
CA ASN A 187 14.05 13.98 9.52
C ASN A 187 13.74 15.35 10.14
N PRO A 188 14.14 15.63 11.40
CA PRO A 188 14.97 14.79 12.28
C PRO A 188 14.30 13.48 12.71
N PHE A 189 15.07 12.49 13.14
CA PHE A 189 14.56 11.16 13.54
C PHE A 189 15.05 10.71 14.91
N ASN A 190 14.28 9.82 15.57
CA ASN A 190 14.60 9.21 16.87
C ASN A 190 13.94 7.82 17.04
N PRO A 191 14.70 6.73 17.28
CA PRO A 191 16.06 6.51 16.81
C PRO A 191 16.07 6.03 15.35
N ALA A 192 14.92 5.71 14.75
CA ALA A 192 14.83 5.09 13.43
C ALA A 192 14.27 6.04 12.36
N THR A 193 14.74 5.88 11.13
CA THR A 193 14.24 6.56 9.94
C THR A 193 14.20 5.60 8.75
N LEU A 194 13.48 5.97 7.71
CA LEU A 194 13.52 5.24 6.44
C LEU A 194 14.27 6.03 5.39
N ILE A 195 15.03 5.30 4.58
CA ILE A 195 15.67 5.80 3.38
C ILE A 195 14.93 5.20 2.20
N LYS A 196 14.31 6.05 1.40
CA LYS A 196 13.64 5.67 0.17
C LYS A 196 14.54 5.94 -1.03
N TYR A 197 14.49 5.08 -2.03
CA TYR A 197 15.18 5.26 -3.32
C TYR A 197 14.39 4.64 -4.47
N SER A 198 14.66 5.06 -5.70
CA SER A 198 14.04 4.51 -6.91
C SER A 198 15.09 4.04 -7.92
N LEU A 199 14.75 2.96 -8.63
CA LEU A 199 15.57 2.35 -9.66
C LEU A 199 14.73 2.14 -10.93
N PRO A 200 15.01 2.82 -12.05
CA PRO A 200 14.27 2.62 -13.31
C PRO A 200 14.61 1.31 -14.01
N GLN A 201 15.69 0.66 -13.58
CA GLN A 201 16.16 -0.63 -14.05
C GLN A 201 16.92 -1.31 -12.90
N ASP A 202 17.05 -2.63 -12.98
CA ASP A 202 17.79 -3.39 -11.98
C ASP A 202 19.23 -2.87 -11.83
N ALA A 203 19.70 -2.83 -10.58
CA ALA A 203 21.01 -2.28 -10.25
C ALA A 203 21.59 -2.90 -8.98
N PHE A 204 22.92 -2.97 -8.92
CA PHE A 204 23.61 -3.17 -7.66
C PHE A 204 23.62 -1.86 -6.87
N VAL A 205 23.00 -1.86 -5.69
CA VAL A 205 22.82 -0.67 -4.86
C VAL A 205 23.71 -0.76 -3.63
N ASN A 206 24.45 0.32 -3.37
CA ASN A 206 25.22 0.52 -2.15
C ASN A 206 24.74 1.80 -1.45
N ILE A 207 24.10 1.64 -0.28
CA ILE A 207 23.71 2.76 0.58
C ILE A 207 24.56 2.73 1.83
N LYS A 208 25.26 3.83 2.08
CA LYS A 208 26.22 3.99 3.19
C LYS A 208 25.87 5.22 4.01
N VAL A 209 26.15 5.14 5.31
CA VAL A 209 25.99 6.24 6.26
C VAL A 209 27.35 6.64 6.80
N TYR A 210 27.58 7.95 6.87
CA TYR A 210 28.79 8.60 7.32
C TYR A 210 28.50 9.62 8.42
N ASP A 211 29.45 9.82 9.32
CA ASP A 211 29.39 10.93 10.27
C ASP A 211 29.84 12.27 9.65
N MET A 212 29.84 13.35 10.44
CA MET A 212 30.24 14.68 10.00
C MET A 212 31.71 14.79 9.55
N LEU A 213 32.56 13.84 9.95
CA LEU A 213 33.97 13.77 9.54
C LEU A 213 34.16 12.93 8.27
N GLY A 214 33.08 12.40 7.69
CA GLY A 214 33.13 11.54 6.51
C GLY A 214 33.55 10.10 6.82
N ARG A 215 33.57 9.69 8.10
CA ARG A 215 33.89 8.30 8.46
C ARG A 215 32.65 7.43 8.21
N LEU A 216 32.84 6.31 7.53
CA LEU A 216 31.78 5.32 7.32
C LEU A 216 31.38 4.74 8.68
N VAL A 217 30.10 4.83 9.01
CA VAL A 217 29.55 4.29 10.27
C VAL A 217 28.65 3.07 10.03
N LYS A 218 28.03 2.95 8.84
CA LYS A 218 27.17 1.82 8.52
C LYS A 218 27.01 1.62 7.01
N ASP A 219 27.09 0.37 6.57
CA ASP A 219 26.51 -0.09 5.30
C ASP A 219 25.04 -0.48 5.54
N VAL A 220 24.11 0.21 4.88
CA VAL A 220 22.65 0.02 5.02
C VAL A 220 22.12 -0.92 3.94
N VAL A 221 22.59 -0.74 2.70
CA VAL A 221 22.29 -1.62 1.57
C VAL A 221 23.59 -1.95 0.85
N ASN A 222 23.76 -3.20 0.48
CA ASN A 222 24.90 -3.65 -0.32
C ASN A 222 24.53 -4.91 -1.12
N SER A 223 23.58 -4.77 -2.03
CA SER A 223 22.99 -5.91 -2.74
C SER A 223 22.48 -5.51 -4.12
N PHE A 224 22.16 -6.51 -4.93
CA PHE A 224 21.36 -6.32 -6.14
C PHE A 224 19.91 -6.04 -5.77
N SER A 225 19.29 -5.09 -6.46
CA SER A 225 17.89 -4.70 -6.31
C SER A 225 17.24 -4.60 -7.68
N GLU A 226 16.01 -5.11 -7.79
CA GLU A 226 15.18 -5.01 -8.99
C GLU A 226 14.70 -3.57 -9.24
N ALA A 227 14.26 -3.28 -10.47
CA ALA A 227 13.60 -2.02 -10.79
C ALA A 227 12.36 -1.78 -9.89
N GLY A 228 12.15 -0.53 -9.48
CA GLY A 228 11.04 -0.16 -8.59
C GLY A 228 11.44 0.88 -7.54
N TYR A 229 10.50 1.18 -6.63
CA TYR A 229 10.78 1.97 -5.44
C TYR A 229 11.12 1.05 -4.27
N HIS A 230 12.11 1.45 -3.50
CA HIS A 230 12.64 0.67 -2.39
C HIS A 230 12.68 1.53 -1.14
N GLU A 231 12.46 0.90 0.00
CA GLU A 231 12.51 1.52 1.31
C GLU A 231 13.35 0.64 2.25
N VAL A 232 14.32 1.26 2.94
CA VAL A 232 15.18 0.57 3.91
C VAL A 232 15.19 1.32 5.23
N SER A 233 15.09 0.58 6.33
CA SER A 233 15.16 1.16 7.67
C SER A 233 16.61 1.40 8.08
N PHE A 234 16.86 2.56 8.70
CA PHE A 234 18.11 2.87 9.38
C PHE A 234 17.82 3.12 10.85
N ASP A 235 18.35 2.26 11.72
CA ASP A 235 18.28 2.42 13.17
C ASP A 235 19.54 3.14 13.70
N GLY A 236 19.30 4.33 14.24
CA GLY A 236 20.25 5.25 14.84
C GLY A 236 20.57 4.95 16.31
N SER A 237 19.94 3.96 16.94
CA SER A 237 19.95 3.73 18.40
C SER A 237 21.35 3.68 19.02
N THR A 238 22.31 3.08 18.32
CA THR A 238 23.71 2.91 18.74
C THR A 238 24.61 4.11 18.44
N PHE A 239 24.13 5.12 17.73
CA PHE A 239 24.89 6.31 17.34
C PHE A 239 24.57 7.52 18.23
N ALA A 240 25.44 8.53 18.26
CA ALA A 240 25.21 9.75 19.03
C ALA A 240 24.25 10.68 18.29
N SER A 241 23.51 11.53 19.02
CA SER A 241 22.73 12.60 18.39
C SER A 241 23.65 13.51 17.58
N GLY A 242 23.24 13.89 16.37
CA GLY A 242 24.07 14.68 15.48
C GLY A 242 23.70 14.57 14.01
N VAL A 243 24.47 15.28 13.19
CA VAL A 243 24.31 15.26 11.74
C VAL A 243 25.05 14.07 11.15
N TYR A 244 24.39 13.36 10.26
CA TYR A 244 24.95 12.29 9.45
C TYR A 244 24.69 12.56 7.97
N TYR A 245 25.47 11.92 7.12
CA TYR A 245 25.26 11.90 5.68
C TYR A 245 25.02 10.47 5.25
N TYR A 246 24.09 10.25 4.34
CA TYR A 246 23.95 8.96 3.68
C TYR A 246 24.09 9.15 2.19
N SER A 247 24.75 8.20 1.53
CA SER A 247 24.94 8.21 0.09
C SER A 247 24.45 6.93 -0.53
N MET A 248 23.91 7.05 -1.73
CA MET A 248 23.56 5.93 -2.58
C MET A 248 24.47 5.93 -3.80
N GLU A 249 24.95 4.74 -4.17
CA GLU A 249 25.53 4.44 -5.48
C GLU A 249 24.74 3.29 -6.11
N ALA A 250 24.29 3.48 -7.35
CA ALA A 250 23.67 2.43 -8.14
C ALA A 250 24.53 2.10 -9.36
N LYS A 251 24.83 0.82 -9.56
CA LYS A 251 25.59 0.30 -10.70
C LYS A 251 24.71 -0.58 -11.57
N GLY A 252 24.78 -0.39 -12.88
CA GLY A 252 24.14 -1.28 -13.84
C GLY A 252 24.79 -2.67 -13.84
N SER A 253 24.18 -3.61 -14.55
CA SER A 253 24.70 -4.97 -14.73
C SER A 253 26.07 -5.02 -15.42
N ASP A 254 26.45 -3.98 -16.15
CA ASP A 254 27.78 -3.79 -16.75
C ASP A 254 28.84 -3.23 -15.77
N GLY A 255 28.47 -3.08 -14.49
CA GLY A 255 29.34 -2.56 -13.43
C GLY A 255 29.54 -1.04 -13.45
N LYS A 256 28.98 -0.32 -14.43
CA LYS A 256 29.11 1.14 -14.51
C LYS A 256 28.16 1.83 -13.53
N VAL A 257 28.66 2.87 -12.87
CA VAL A 257 27.84 3.73 -12.01
C VAL A 257 26.82 4.48 -12.87
N ARG A 258 25.54 4.31 -12.55
CA ARG A 258 24.41 5.00 -13.19
C ARG A 258 23.97 6.21 -12.39
N PHE A 259 24.13 6.13 -11.08
CA PHE A 259 23.65 7.15 -10.17
C PHE A 259 24.51 7.20 -8.91
N ARG A 260 24.75 8.41 -8.43
CA ARG A 260 25.34 8.66 -7.11
C ARG A 260 24.76 9.95 -6.54
N GLU A 261 24.21 9.87 -5.33
CA GLU A 261 23.69 11.03 -4.61
C GLU A 261 23.97 10.86 -3.12
N ALA A 262 24.12 11.97 -2.39
CA ALA A 262 24.20 11.98 -0.95
C ALA A 262 23.21 12.99 -0.36
N LYS A 263 22.66 12.67 0.81
CA LYS A 263 21.76 13.53 1.57
C LYS A 263 22.15 13.57 3.03
N LYS A 264 21.69 14.63 3.71
CA LYS A 264 21.95 14.89 5.13
C LYS A 264 20.76 14.41 5.96
N MET A 265 21.02 13.84 7.13
CA MET A 265 20.01 13.48 8.13
C MET A 265 20.43 13.94 9.54
N LEU A 266 19.45 14.18 10.41
CA LEU A 266 19.67 14.61 11.79
C LEU A 266 19.07 13.59 12.76
N LEU A 267 19.93 12.92 13.53
CA LEU A 267 19.54 12.04 14.62
C LEU A 267 19.40 12.85 15.90
N ILE A 268 18.25 12.75 16.56
CA ILE A 268 17.97 13.34 17.87
C ILE A 268 17.59 12.19 18.81
N LYS A 269 18.12 12.20 20.04
CA LYS A 269 17.74 11.28 21.11
C LYS A 269 16.89 12.00 22.13
#